data_AF-A0A947NY87-F1
#
_entry.id   AF-A0A947NY87-F1
#
_cell.length_a   1.000
_cell.length_b   1.000
_cell.length_c   1.000
_cell.angle_alpha   90.00
_cell.angle_beta   90.00
_cell.angle_gamma   90.00
#
_symmetry.space_group_name_H-M   'P 1'
#
loop_
_entity.id
_entity.type
_entity.pdbx_description
1 polymer ?
#
loop_
_entity_poly.entity_id
_entity_poly.type
_entity_poly.pdbx_seq_one_letter_code
_entity_poly.pdbx_strand_id
1 'polypeptide(L)'
;ATRRRHRMTSGGRRWCWRLGIESRGVEEDTALVAACEKALVASGEAPDVFFHRHRGGSAAEGALADALASYETSDPDGHPYWSDPAPQSMLIDEVEALWSAIEQRDDWQPLENKIAAIRRMGEAHGAPPTPAGHSAG
;
A
#
# COMPACT_ATOMS: atom_id res chain seq x y z
N ALA A 1 12.67 11.96 -23.25
CA ALA A 1 11.36 11.26 -23.27
C ALA A 1 11.37 9.92 -22.51
N THR A 2 12.41 9.08 -22.69
CA THR A 2 12.50 7.70 -22.17
C THR A 2 12.51 7.58 -20.64
N ARG A 3 13.26 8.44 -19.91
CA ARG A 3 13.28 8.44 -18.44
C ARG A 3 11.92 8.80 -17.80
N ARG A 4 11.12 9.67 -18.43
CA ARG A 4 9.77 10.02 -17.95
C ARG A 4 8.80 8.85 -18.14
N ARG A 5 8.84 8.18 -19.29
CA ARG A 5 8.06 6.95 -19.52
C ARG A 5 8.42 5.86 -18.49
N HIS A 6 9.71 5.60 -18.27
CA HIS A 6 10.16 4.59 -17.31
C HIS A 6 9.71 4.86 -15.85
N ARG A 7 9.67 6.15 -15.43
CA ARG A 7 9.16 6.57 -14.11
C ARG A 7 7.65 6.43 -13.98
N MET A 8 6.89 6.69 -15.04
CA MET A 8 5.43 6.48 -15.05
C MET A 8 5.08 4.99 -15.00
N THR A 9 5.77 4.17 -15.79
CA THR A 9 5.63 2.71 -15.83
C THR A 9 5.92 2.01 -14.49
N SER A 10 6.77 2.61 -13.64
CA SER A 10 7.08 2.05 -12.31
C SER A 10 6.16 2.55 -11.20
N GLY A 11 5.52 3.71 -11.38
CA GLY A 11 4.46 4.18 -10.50
C GLY A 11 3.27 3.22 -10.50
N GLY A 12 2.72 2.94 -11.69
CA GLY A 12 1.56 2.07 -11.88
C GLY A 12 1.69 0.70 -11.21
N ARG A 13 2.79 -0.01 -11.49
CA ARG A 13 3.07 -1.33 -10.87
C ARG A 13 3.14 -1.28 -9.35
N ARG A 14 3.70 -0.20 -8.78
CA ARG A 14 3.78 -0.05 -7.31
C ARG A 14 2.41 0.24 -6.70
N TRP A 15 1.53 0.94 -7.40
CA TRP A 15 0.13 1.11 -6.99
C TRP A 15 -0.63 -0.22 -7.03
N CYS A 16 -0.49 -0.99 -8.11
CA CYS A 16 -1.11 -2.31 -8.23
C CYS A 16 -0.67 -3.25 -7.10
N TRP A 17 0.63 -3.28 -6.78
CA TRP A 17 1.17 -4.08 -5.66
C TRP A 17 0.57 -3.69 -4.30
N ARG A 18 0.42 -2.38 -4.01
CA ARG A 18 -0.23 -1.92 -2.77
C ARG A 18 -1.70 -2.31 -2.72
N LEU A 19 -2.39 -2.21 -3.85
CA LEU A 19 -3.78 -2.62 -4.00
C LEU A 19 -3.95 -4.14 -4.07
N GLY A 20 -2.88 -4.94 -4.11
CA GLY A 20 -2.99 -6.40 -4.17
C GLY A 20 -3.63 -6.91 -5.46
N ILE A 21 -3.34 -6.25 -6.58
CA ILE A 21 -3.84 -6.59 -7.91
C ILE A 21 -2.71 -6.68 -8.93
N GLU A 22 -2.93 -7.46 -9.99
CA GLU A 22 -1.95 -7.66 -11.05
C GLU A 22 -1.90 -6.47 -12.03
N SER A 23 -0.71 -5.93 -12.27
CA SER A 23 -0.47 -4.86 -13.25
C SER A 23 -0.94 -5.27 -14.64
N ARG A 24 -1.62 -4.37 -15.36
CA ARG A 24 -2.19 -4.68 -16.69
C ARG A 24 -1.52 -3.99 -17.86
N GLY A 25 -0.64 -3.03 -17.59
CA GLY A 25 0.02 -2.27 -18.64
C GLY A 25 0.21 -0.82 -18.21
N VAL A 26 1.04 -0.09 -18.96
CA VAL A 26 1.36 1.29 -18.57
C VAL A 26 0.14 2.19 -18.69
N GLU A 27 -0.61 2.03 -19.77
CA GLU A 27 -1.81 2.80 -20.07
C GLU A 27 -2.90 2.55 -19.02
N GLU A 28 -3.23 1.29 -18.77
CA GLU A 28 -4.25 0.85 -17.80
C GLU A 28 -3.88 1.28 -16.38
N ASP A 29 -2.65 1.01 -15.96
CA ASP A 29 -2.21 1.35 -14.60
C ASP A 29 -2.14 2.87 -14.39
N THR A 30 -1.86 3.65 -15.45
CA THR A 30 -1.89 5.12 -15.35
C THR A 30 -3.32 5.63 -15.12
N ALA A 31 -4.31 5.04 -15.80
CA ALA A 31 -5.72 5.38 -15.59
C ALA A 31 -6.18 4.98 -14.17
N LEU A 32 -5.77 3.80 -13.70
CA LEU A 32 -6.02 3.35 -12.34
C LEU A 32 -5.43 4.31 -11.29
N VAL A 33 -4.17 4.73 -11.46
CA VAL A 33 -3.52 5.69 -10.56
C VAL A 33 -4.33 6.99 -10.49
N ALA A 34 -4.75 7.53 -11.63
CA ALA A 34 -5.55 8.76 -11.66
C ALA A 34 -6.91 8.60 -10.93
N ALA A 35 -7.57 7.46 -11.10
CA ALA A 35 -8.82 7.15 -10.39
C ALA A 35 -8.60 7.05 -8.87
N CYS A 36 -7.52 6.39 -8.46
CA CYS A 36 -7.18 6.26 -7.04
C CYS A 36 -6.80 7.60 -6.40
N GLU A 37 -5.98 8.41 -7.09
CA GLU A 37 -5.61 9.76 -6.62
C GLU A 37 -6.86 10.64 -6.43
N LYS A 38 -7.81 10.59 -7.37
CA LYS A 38 -9.08 11.33 -7.26
C LYS A 38 -9.90 10.86 -6.05
N ALA A 39 -10.00 9.54 -5.83
CA ALA A 39 -10.74 8.97 -4.71
C ALA A 39 -10.07 9.30 -3.35
N LEU A 40 -8.74 9.26 -3.29
CA LEU A 40 -7.97 9.60 -2.10
C LEU A 40 -8.11 11.08 -1.73
N VAL A 41 -8.06 11.98 -2.73
CA VAL A 41 -8.33 13.42 -2.50
C VAL A 41 -9.77 13.67 -2.04
N ALA A 42 -10.75 13.01 -2.65
CA ALA A 42 -12.15 13.20 -2.30
C ALA A 42 -12.50 12.69 -0.89
N SER A 43 -11.89 11.59 -0.46
CA SER A 43 -12.11 11.00 0.86
C SER A 43 -11.32 11.70 1.98
N GLY A 44 -10.14 12.24 1.67
CA GLY A 44 -9.23 12.79 2.67
C GLY A 44 -8.60 11.73 3.58
N GLU A 45 -8.73 10.45 3.23
CA GLU A 45 -8.13 9.34 3.97
C GLU A 45 -6.60 9.38 3.88
N ALA A 46 -5.95 8.88 4.93
CA ALA A 46 -4.52 8.61 4.87
C ALA A 46 -4.24 7.51 3.82
N PRO A 47 -3.13 7.59 3.06
CA PRO A 47 -2.87 6.63 1.99
C PRO A 47 -2.81 5.16 2.42
N ASP A 48 -2.25 4.87 3.58
CA ASP A 48 -2.21 3.53 4.17
C ASP A 48 -3.62 2.97 4.43
N VAL A 49 -4.53 3.79 4.97
CA VAL A 49 -5.94 3.44 5.15
C VAL A 49 -6.62 3.17 3.80
N PHE A 50 -6.40 4.05 2.83
CA PHE A 50 -6.96 3.90 1.48
C PHE A 50 -6.53 2.58 0.83
N PHE A 51 -5.23 2.27 0.82
CA PHE A 51 -4.72 1.03 0.21
C PHE A 51 -5.19 -0.21 0.95
N HIS A 52 -5.27 -0.16 2.28
CA HIS A 52 -5.78 -1.28 3.09
C HIS A 52 -7.26 -1.55 2.79
N ARG A 53 -8.09 -0.50 2.80
CA ARG A 53 -9.53 -0.60 2.54
C ARG A 53 -9.86 -1.11 1.14
N HIS A 54 -9.08 -0.66 0.14
CA HIS A 54 -9.33 -0.96 -1.27
C HIS A 54 -8.55 -2.13 -1.84
N ARG A 55 -7.88 -2.91 -0.99
CA ARG A 55 -7.11 -4.05 -1.45
C ARG A 55 -7.99 -5.08 -2.15
N GLY A 56 -7.49 -5.64 -3.25
CA GLY A 56 -8.19 -6.60 -4.10
C GLY A 56 -9.44 -6.03 -4.77
N GLY A 57 -9.63 -4.71 -4.78
CA GLY A 57 -10.88 -4.08 -5.26
C GLY A 57 -11.99 -3.96 -4.21
N SER A 58 -11.72 -4.31 -2.96
CA SER A 58 -12.71 -4.26 -1.87
C SER A 58 -13.22 -2.84 -1.62
N ALA A 59 -14.49 -2.71 -1.22
CA ALA A 59 -15.12 -1.44 -0.84
C ALA A 59 -14.94 -0.28 -1.86
N ALA A 60 -14.62 -0.59 -3.12
CA ALA A 60 -14.51 0.38 -4.19
C ALA A 60 -15.91 0.70 -4.72
N GLU A 61 -16.15 1.97 -5.01
CA GLU A 61 -17.43 2.47 -5.50
C GLU A 61 -17.23 3.43 -6.68
N GLY A 62 -18.27 3.57 -7.50
CA GLY A 62 -18.29 4.48 -8.65
C GLY A 62 -17.06 4.31 -9.56
N ALA A 63 -16.44 5.43 -9.92
CA ALA A 63 -15.31 5.45 -10.85
C ALA A 63 -14.09 4.62 -10.39
N LEU A 64 -13.91 4.42 -9.07
CA LEU A 64 -12.83 3.56 -8.58
C LEU A 64 -13.15 2.07 -8.80
N ALA A 65 -14.40 1.67 -8.55
CA ALA A 65 -14.86 0.32 -8.86
C ALA A 65 -14.73 0.03 -10.36
N ASP A 66 -15.16 0.97 -11.21
CA ASP A 66 -15.07 0.84 -12.67
C ASP A 66 -13.62 0.65 -13.13
N ALA A 67 -12.67 1.41 -12.56
CA ALA A 67 -11.26 1.29 -12.88
C ALA A 67 -10.66 -0.06 -12.44
N LEU A 68 -11.15 -0.62 -11.32
CA LEU A 68 -10.66 -1.86 -10.73
C LEU A 68 -11.33 -3.12 -11.32
N ALA A 69 -12.50 -2.99 -11.95
CA ALA A 69 -13.34 -4.11 -12.38
C ALA A 69 -12.66 -5.13 -13.31
N SER A 70 -11.59 -4.72 -13.98
CA SER A 70 -10.86 -5.54 -14.96
C SER A 70 -9.46 -5.96 -14.47
N TYR A 71 -9.14 -5.73 -13.20
CA TYR A 71 -7.93 -6.20 -12.53
C TYR A 71 -8.19 -7.49 -11.76
N GLU A 72 -7.22 -8.40 -11.75
CA GLU A 72 -7.26 -9.62 -10.95
C GLU A 72 -6.50 -9.43 -9.64
N THR A 73 -6.94 -10.10 -8.56
CA THR A 73 -6.23 -10.06 -7.28
C THR A 73 -4.96 -10.92 -7.32
N SER A 74 -3.89 -10.41 -6.71
CA SER A 74 -2.62 -11.14 -6.58
C SER A 74 -2.55 -12.03 -5.33
N ASP A 75 -3.58 -12.03 -4.48
CA ASP A 75 -3.64 -12.80 -3.23
C ASP A 75 -5.03 -13.43 -3.06
N PRO A 76 -5.36 -14.48 -3.86
CA PRO A 76 -6.69 -15.10 -3.84
C PRO A 76 -7.01 -15.83 -2.53
N ASP A 77 -6.00 -16.31 -1.81
CA ASP A 77 -6.17 -17.01 -0.52
C ASP A 77 -6.35 -16.03 0.65
N GLY A 78 -5.90 -14.78 0.50
CA GLY A 78 -6.13 -13.67 1.42
C GLY A 78 -5.34 -13.81 2.73
N HIS A 79 -4.24 -13.08 2.86
CA HIS A 79 -3.48 -13.06 4.11
C HIS A 79 -4.32 -12.47 5.28
N PRO A 80 -4.37 -13.09 6.49
CA PRO A 80 -5.24 -12.65 7.59
C PRO A 80 -5.04 -11.20 8.05
N TYR A 81 -3.86 -10.62 7.81
CA TYR A 81 -3.57 -9.20 8.03
C TYR A 81 -4.61 -8.27 7.40
N TRP A 82 -5.13 -8.59 6.21
CA TRP A 82 -6.06 -7.71 5.50
C TRP A 82 -7.46 -7.64 6.15
N SER A 83 -7.73 -8.49 7.13
CA SER A 83 -8.92 -8.44 7.98
C SER A 83 -8.71 -7.69 9.29
N ASP A 84 -7.49 -7.21 9.56
CA ASP A 84 -7.21 -6.38 10.73
C ASP A 84 -7.99 -5.05 10.62
N PRO A 85 -8.40 -4.43 11.75
CA PRO A 85 -9.23 -3.23 11.72
C PRO A 85 -8.52 -1.99 11.16
N ALA A 86 -7.19 -1.98 11.12
CA ALA A 86 -6.40 -0.85 10.65
C ALA A 86 -5.04 -1.29 10.10
N PRO A 87 -4.48 -0.56 9.12
CA PRO A 87 -3.12 -0.81 8.64
C PRO A 87 -2.06 -0.47 9.70
N GLN A 88 -0.82 -0.90 9.46
CA GLN A 88 0.30 -0.42 10.26
C GLN A 88 0.74 0.95 9.75
N SER A 89 0.43 1.98 10.53
CA SER A 89 0.83 3.36 10.24
C SER A 89 2.17 3.73 10.88
N MET A 90 2.65 4.93 10.57
CA MET A 90 3.85 5.56 11.13
C MET A 90 3.50 6.98 11.61
N LEU A 91 2.49 7.08 12.48
CA LEU A 91 2.05 8.34 13.05
C LEU A 91 3.08 8.83 14.07
N ILE A 92 3.31 10.14 14.13
CA ILE A 92 4.30 10.74 15.04
C ILE A 92 3.93 10.40 16.49
N ASP A 93 2.68 10.63 16.90
CA ASP A 93 2.19 10.34 18.25
C ASP A 93 2.38 8.86 18.64
N GLU A 94 2.21 7.95 17.68
CA GLU A 94 2.47 6.52 17.90
C GLU A 94 3.95 6.28 18.17
N VAL A 95 4.84 6.83 17.35
CA VAL A 95 6.30 6.71 17.53
C VAL A 95 6.75 7.34 18.84
N GLU A 96 6.20 8.50 19.22
CA GLU A 96 6.47 9.17 20.49
C GLU A 96 6.04 8.30 21.69
N ALA A 97 4.90 7.61 21.59
CA ALA A 97 4.47 6.67 22.63
C ALA A 97 5.43 5.48 22.77
N LEU A 98 5.94 4.94 21.65
CA LEU A 98 6.96 3.89 21.68
C LEU A 98 8.25 4.37 22.35
N TRP A 99 8.71 5.56 22.00
CA TRP A 99 9.93 6.15 22.59
C TRP A 99 9.75 6.45 24.08
N SER A 100 8.59 6.99 24.47
CA SER A 100 8.23 7.28 25.85
C SER A 100 8.25 6.03 26.73
N ALA A 101 7.80 4.88 26.22
CA ALA A 101 7.87 3.61 26.95
C ALA A 101 9.32 3.20 27.27
N ILE A 102 10.22 3.34 26.30
CA ILE A 102 11.63 3.02 26.44
C ILE A 102 12.30 4.02 27.40
N GLU A 103 12.12 5.31 27.19
CA GLU A 103 12.78 6.35 27.99
C GLU A 103 12.34 6.31 29.45
N GLN A 104 11.04 6.20 29.72
CA GLN A 104 10.50 6.37 31.06
C GLN A 104 10.49 5.09 31.89
N ARG A 105 10.43 3.93 31.23
CA ARG A 105 10.20 2.64 31.88
C ARG A 105 11.18 1.54 31.46
N ASP A 106 12.13 1.83 30.56
CA ASP A 106 13.00 0.84 29.91
C ASP A 106 12.18 -0.32 29.30
N ASP A 107 10.98 -0.01 28.82
CA ASP A 107 10.02 -0.98 28.29
C ASP A 107 10.15 -1.04 26.76
N TRP A 108 10.81 -2.09 26.28
CA TRP A 108 11.04 -2.35 24.86
C TRP A 108 9.90 -3.11 24.17
N GLN A 109 8.97 -3.68 24.95
CA GLN A 109 7.92 -4.56 24.42
C GLN A 109 7.02 -3.87 23.37
N PRO A 110 6.61 -2.59 23.52
CA PRO A 110 5.79 -1.91 22.51
C PRO A 110 6.49 -1.80 21.15
N LEU A 111 7.79 -1.51 21.14
CA LEU A 111 8.58 -1.41 19.92
C LEU A 111 8.71 -2.78 19.24
N GLU A 112 9.02 -3.82 20.01
CA GLU A 112 9.12 -5.19 19.50
C GLU A 112 7.80 -5.66 18.89
N ASN A 113 6.68 -5.36 19.56
CA ASN A 113 5.34 -5.64 19.05
C ASN A 113 5.07 -4.90 17.73
N LYS A 114 5.42 -3.60 17.64
CA LYS A 114 5.27 -2.83 16.40
C LYS A 114 6.10 -3.40 15.27
N ILE A 115 7.34 -3.81 15.54
CA ILE A 115 8.22 -4.44 14.54
C ILE A 115 7.62 -5.75 14.04
N ALA A 116 7.11 -6.60 14.94
CA ALA A 116 6.47 -7.85 14.57
C ALA A 116 5.23 -7.60 13.68
N ALA A 117 4.40 -6.61 14.02
CA ALA A 117 3.23 -6.24 13.24
C ALA A 117 3.61 -5.70 11.83
N ILE A 118 4.63 -4.85 11.72
CA ILE A 118 5.13 -4.36 10.43
C ILE A 118 5.69 -5.51 9.57
N ARG A 119 6.39 -6.48 10.18
CA ARG A 119 6.91 -7.65 9.45
C ARG A 119 5.78 -8.51 8.91
N ARG A 120 4.74 -8.78 9.71
CA ARG A 120 3.52 -9.47 9.26
C ARG A 120 2.82 -8.72 8.13
N MET A 121 2.72 -7.38 8.20
CA MET A 121 2.22 -6.57 7.08
C MET A 121 3.10 -6.74 5.83
N GLY A 122 4.42 -6.78 5.99
CA GLY A 122 5.37 -6.99 4.90
C GLY A 122 5.19 -8.35 4.21
N GLU A 123 5.02 -9.41 5.00
CA GLU A 123 4.70 -10.76 4.52
C GLU A 123 3.40 -10.75 3.71
N ALA A 124 2.36 -10.09 4.20
CA ALA A 124 1.07 -9.95 3.53
C ALA A 124 1.14 -9.23 2.17
N HIS A 125 2.08 -8.29 2.01
CA HIS A 125 2.28 -7.61 0.73
C HIS A 125 3.09 -8.43 -0.28
N GLY A 126 3.94 -9.36 0.17
CA GLY A 126 4.85 -10.10 -0.69
C GLY A 126 5.94 -9.25 -1.34
N ALA A 127 6.56 -9.79 -2.38
CA ALA A 127 7.71 -9.16 -3.04
C ALA A 127 7.31 -7.86 -3.78
N PRO A 128 7.95 -6.72 -3.50
CA PRO A 128 7.64 -5.47 -4.20
C PRO A 128 8.18 -5.48 -5.64
N PRO A 129 7.55 -4.73 -6.56
CA PRO A 129 8.06 -4.62 -7.92
C PRO A 129 9.43 -3.92 -7.95
N THR A 130 10.30 -4.38 -8.85
CA THR A 130 11.65 -3.82 -9.03
C THR A 130 11.60 -2.31 -9.30
N PRO A 131 12.32 -1.48 -8.51
CA PRO A 131 12.38 -0.05 -8.73
C PRO A 131 13.03 0.30 -10.08
N ALA A 132 12.40 1.17 -10.87
CA ALA A 132 12.94 1.65 -12.14
C ALA A 132 14.23 2.49 -12.03
N GLY A 133 14.58 2.92 -10.81
CA GLY A 133 15.82 3.67 -10.56
C GLY A 133 17.06 2.78 -10.39
N HIS A 134 16.88 1.46 -10.21
CA HIS A 134 17.96 0.50 -9.95
C HIS A 134 18.22 -0.46 -11.13
N SER A 135 17.76 -0.13 -12.33
CA SER A 135 18.18 -0.83 -13.54
C SER A 135 19.68 -0.57 -13.72
N ALA A 136 20.51 -1.49 -13.21
CA ALA A 136 21.93 -1.52 -13.48
C ALA A 136 22.13 -1.52 -15.01
N GLY A 137 22.98 -0.61 -15.48
CA GLY A 137 23.43 -0.59 -16.87
C GLY A 137 24.33 -1.75 -17.21
#